data_AF-A0A1U7GYK0-F1
#
_entry.id   AF-A0A1U7GYK0-F1
#
_cell.length_a   1.000
_cell.length_b   1.000
_cell.length_c   1.000
_cell.angle_alpha   90.00
_cell.angle_beta   90.00
_cell.angle_gamma   90.00
#
_symmetry.space_group_name_H-M   'P 1'
#
loop_
_entity.id
_entity.type
_entity.pdbx_description
1 polymer ?
#
loop_
_entity_poly.entity_id
_entity_poly.type
_entity_poly.pdbx_seq_one_letter_code
_entity_poly.pdbx_strand_id
1 'polypeptide(L)' 'MVQSEKMSALGQMVAGVATKPVGKGTGLGLSISYQIVTEKHHGRLYCNTTPGQGTKFVIEIPVRQFSHDTAA' A
#
# COMPACT_ATOMS: atom_id res chain seq x y z
N MET A 1 0.04 10.47 21.32
CA MET A 1 -1.11 10.86 20.46
C MET A 1 -0.83 10.69 18.96
N VAL A 2 0.41 10.85 18.47
CA VAL A 2 0.77 10.77 17.03
C VAL A 2 0.74 9.35 16.42
N GLN A 3 0.67 8.29 17.24
CA GLN A 3 0.68 6.90 16.75
C GLN A 3 -0.71 6.41 16.26
N SER A 4 -1.80 7.03 16.72
CA SER A 4 -3.18 6.63 16.41
C SER A 4 -3.62 7.13 15.02
N GLU A 5 -3.10 8.27 14.56
CA GLU A 5 -3.45 8.85 13.26
C GLU A 5 -2.85 8.06 12.08
N LYS A 6 -1.66 7.46 12.26
CA LYS A 6 -1.02 6.62 11.23
C LYS A 6 -1.77 5.32 10.95
N MET A 7 -2.49 4.76 11.93
CA MET A 7 -3.34 3.58 11.71
C MET A 7 -4.69 3.93 11.05
N SER A 8 -5.21 5.15 11.23
CA SER A 8 -6.43 5.61 10.55
C SER A 8 -6.21 5.86 9.06
N ALA A 9 -5.06 6.42 8.67
CA ALA A 9 -4.73 6.68 7.26
C ALA A 9 -4.61 5.39 6.42
N LEU A 10 -4.09 4.30 7.01
CA LEU A 10 -4.02 3.00 6.35
C LEU A 10 -5.41 2.34 6.23
N GLY A 11 -6.27 2.51 7.24
CA GLY A 11 -7.67 2.07 7.19
C GLY A 11 -8.51 2.80 6.13
N GLN A 12 -8.25 4.10 5.91
CA GLN A 12 -8.89 4.88 4.85
C GLN A 12 -8.34 4.53 3.44
N MET A 13 -7.08 4.09 3.35
CA MET A 13 -6.46 3.68 2.08
C MET A 13 -7.00 2.34 1.56
N VAL A 14 -7.46 1.44 2.45
CA VAL A 14 -8.09 0.16 2.07
C VAL A 14 -9.58 0.31 1.77
N ALA A 15 -10.28 1.24 2.44
CA ALA A 15 -11.71 1.46 2.23
C ALA A 15 -12.05 2.16 0.89
N GLY A 16 -11.08 2.77 0.20
CA GLY A 16 -11.30 3.62 -0.97
C GLY A 16 -10.95 3.03 -2.35
N VAL A 17 -10.59 1.75 -2.48
CA VAL A 17 -10.00 1.19 -3.73
C VAL A 17 -11.05 0.78 -4.78
N ALA A 18 -12.26 1.33 -4.73
CA ALA A 18 -13.24 1.19 -5.80
C ALA A 18 -13.42 2.53 -6.52
N THR A 19 -12.58 2.80 -7.52
CA THR A 19 -12.79 3.91 -8.47
C THR A 19 -13.85 3.59 -9.53
N LYS A 20 -14.38 2.38 -9.51
CA LYS A 20 -15.46 1.92 -10.39
C LYS A 20 -16.75 1.72 -9.57
N PRO A 21 -17.94 1.91 -10.18
CA PRO A 21 -19.21 1.56 -9.55
C PRO A 21 -19.16 0.13 -8.99
N VAL A 22 -19.90 -0.10 -7.90
CA VAL A 22 -20.05 -1.44 -7.30
C VAL A 22 -20.33 -2.46 -8.40
N GLY A 23 -19.48 -3.49 -8.50
CA GLY A 23 -19.61 -4.56 -9.50
C GLY A 23 -18.75 -4.44 -10.77
N LYS A 24 -17.96 -3.37 -10.98
CA LYS A 24 -17.07 -3.23 -12.17
C LYS A 24 -15.58 -3.47 -11.90
N GLY A 25 -15.22 -3.82 -10.67
CA GLY A 25 -13.88 -4.23 -10.27
C GLY A 25 -13.91 -4.79 -8.84
N THR A 26 -12.98 -5.69 -8.52
CA THR A 26 -12.93 -6.35 -7.20
C THR A 26 -12.33 -5.46 -6.10
N GLY A 27 -11.70 -4.33 -6.47
CA GLY A 27 -11.04 -3.42 -5.53
C GLY A 27 -9.76 -3.99 -4.89
N LEU A 28 -9.29 -5.16 -5.33
CA LEU A 28 -8.18 -5.87 -4.70
C LEU A 28 -6.78 -5.43 -5.16
N GLY A 29 -6.67 -4.63 -6.22
CA GLY A 29 -5.38 -4.32 -6.85
C GLY A 29 -4.39 -3.64 -5.89
N LEU A 30 -4.86 -2.68 -5.09
CA LEU A 30 -3.99 -1.94 -4.17
C LEU A 30 -3.69 -2.72 -2.89
N SER A 31 -4.61 -3.57 -2.41
CA SER A 31 -4.36 -4.43 -1.27
C SER A 31 -3.30 -5.49 -1.61
N ILE A 32 -3.42 -6.14 -2.77
CA ILE A 32 -2.41 -7.08 -3.26
C ILE A 32 -1.06 -6.39 -3.45
N SER A 33 -1.05 -5.19 -4.06
CA SER A 33 0.18 -4.41 -4.24
C SER A 33 0.83 -4.06 -2.90
N TYR A 34 0.04 -3.66 -1.90
CA TYR A 34 0.54 -3.37 -0.56
C TYR A 34 1.20 -4.61 0.07
N GLN A 35 0.51 -5.76 0.06
CA GLN A 35 1.05 -7.02 0.59
C GLN A 35 2.35 -7.42 -0.10
N ILE A 36 2.40 -7.36 -1.44
CA ILE A 36 3.63 -7.67 -2.19
C ILE A 36 4.78 -6.76 -1.76
N VAL A 37 4.53 -5.45 -1.68
CA VAL A 37 5.57 -4.48 -1.35
C VAL A 37 6.04 -4.66 0.10
N THR A 38 5.14 -4.81 1.07
CA THR A 38 5.51 -4.85 2.50
C THR A 38 5.93 -6.23 2.99
N GLU A 39 5.23 -7.29 2.57
CA GLU A 39 5.46 -8.64 3.09
C GLU A 39 6.56 -9.36 2.32
N LYS A 40 6.56 -9.26 0.98
CA LYS A 40 7.53 -9.97 0.14
C LYS A 40 8.82 -9.20 -0.07
N HIS A 41 8.73 -7.88 -0.24
CA HIS A 41 9.89 -7.04 -0.55
C HIS A 41 10.37 -6.19 0.61
N HIS A 42 9.69 -6.25 1.77
CA HIS A 42 10.01 -5.45 2.95
C HIS A 42 10.13 -3.94 2.66
N GLY A 43 9.37 -3.48 1.67
CA GLY A 43 9.32 -2.12 1.21
C GLY A 43 8.14 -1.34 1.77
N ARG A 44 7.87 -0.19 1.17
CA ARG A 44 6.80 0.72 1.57
C ARG A 44 6.02 1.16 0.35
N LEU A 45 4.69 1.14 0.46
CA LEU A 45 3.77 1.69 -0.54
C LEU A 45 2.93 2.77 0.13
N TYR A 46 2.98 3.99 -0.41
CA TYR A 46 2.22 5.13 0.10
C TYR A 46 1.72 6.04 -1.02
N CYS A 47 0.81 6.94 -0.66
CA CYS A 47 0.12 7.80 -1.60
C CYS A 47 0.32 9.26 -1.22
N ASN A 48 0.79 10.07 -2.17
CA ASN A 48 0.83 11.51 -2.09
C ASN A 48 -0.24 12.04 -3.05
N THR A 49 -1.34 12.55 -2.50
CA THR A 49 -2.40 13.18 -3.29
C THR A 49 -2.53 14.65 -2.90
N THR A 50 -2.83 15.48 -3.89
CA THR A 50 -3.24 16.86 -3.66
C THR A 50 -4.59 17.04 -4.36
N PRO A 51 -5.67 17.40 -3.65
CA PRO A 51 -6.98 17.57 -4.24
C PRO A 51 -6.92 18.47 -5.49
N GLY A 52 -7.54 18.02 -6.59
CA GLY A 52 -7.53 18.74 -7.87
C GLY A 52 -6.25 18.65 -8.69
N GLN A 53 -5.17 18.05 -8.17
CA GLN A 53 -3.88 17.85 -8.88
C GLN A 53 -3.60 16.39 -9.23
N GLY A 54 -4.47 15.48 -8.77
CA GLY A 54 -4.34 14.04 -8.97
C GLY A 54 -3.64 13.32 -7.82
N THR A 55 -3.20 12.11 -8.11
CA THR A 55 -2.75 11.15 -7.09
C THR A 55 -1.46 10.50 -7.54
N LYS A 56 -0.42 10.56 -6.69
CA LYS A 56 0.86 9.90 -6.91
C LYS A 56 1.03 8.76 -5.93
N PHE A 57 1.18 7.54 -6.43
CA PHE A 57 1.59 6.40 -5.64
C PHE A 57 3.12 6.29 -5.66
N VAL A 58 3.71 6.04 -4.49
CA VAL A 58 5.16 5.88 -4.32
C VAL A 58 5.44 4.51 -3.73
N ILE A 59 6.39 3.80 -4.34
CA ILE A 59 6.85 2.48 -3.92
C ILE A 59 8.34 2.58 -3.63
N GLU A 60 8.73 2.24 -2.41
CA GLU A 60 10.11 2.18 -1.95
C GLU A 60 10.47 0.72 -1.69
N ILE A 61 11.49 0.21 -2.37
CA ILE A 61 11.99 -1.15 -2.19
C ILE A 61 13.46 -1.09 -1.73
N PRO A 62 13.84 -1.78 -0.64
CA PRO A 62 15.24 -1.88 -0.22
C PRO A 62 16.09 -2.51 -1.33
N VAL A 63 17.24 -1.91 -1.64
CA VAL A 63 18.21 -2.43 -2.63
C VAL A 63 18.78 -3.78 -2.21
N ARG A 64 18.92 -4.00 -0.90
CA ARG A 64 19.29 -5.29 -0.31
C ARG A 64 18.07 -5.83 0.43
N GLN A 65 17.51 -6.90 -0.10
CA GLN A 65 16.52 -7.72 0.59
C GLN A 65 17.28 -8.88 1.19
N PHE A 66 17.27 -9.00 2.51
CA PHE A 66 17.79 -10.20 3.14
C PHE A 66 16.79 -11.30 2.85
N SER A 67 17.10 -12.17 1.90
CA SER A 67 16.42 -13.45 1.80
C SER A 67 16.67 -14.15 3.13
N HIS A 68 15.59 -14.55 3.80
CA HIS A 68 15.70 -15.50 4.88
C HIS A 68 16.12 -16.83 4.23
N ASP A 69 17.42 -17.02 4.03
CA ASP A 69 17.96 -18.33 3.69
C ASP A 69 17.57 -19.26 4.82
N THR A 70 16.73 -20.25 4.51
CA THR A 70 16.37 -21.32 5.43
C THR A 70 17.66 -22.01 5.84
N ALA A 71 18.09 -21.77 7.09
CA ALA A 71 19.03 -22.64 7.76
C ALA A 71 18.40 -24.03 7.87
N ALA A 72 19.06 -24.99 7.22
CA ALA A 72 19.16 -26.43 7.49
C ALA A 72 17.99 -27.14 8.19
#